data_AF-A0A7C1N344-F1
#
_entry.id   AF-A0A7C1N344-F1
#
_cell.length_a   1.000
_cell.length_b   1.000
_cell.length_c   1.000
_cell.angle_alpha   90.00
_cell.angle_beta   90.00
_cell.angle_gamma   90.00
#
_symmetry.space_group_name_H-M   'P 1'
#
loop_
_entity.id
_entity.type
_entity.pdbx_description
1 polymer ?
#
loop_
_entity_poly.entity_id
_entity_poly.type
_entity_poly.pdbx_seq_one_letter_code
_entity_poly.pdbx_strand_id
1 'polypeptide(L)'
;MISVYEFLERRYDEKTRIVMSLVFQVSRGLATGVTIYAAAIVLSVTLQIPLSITILLIGAVAVVYELFGGIHVDIVSDTIQMIVIFLGIIITGLVGLHLIGGWSSISELIDPARLVAVDFSAHGLGDSQDFGFWPLFFGGFFLYASYYGCDQSQVQRELSASNLKECKLSLLFNGFFRFPIVLAYCALGLILGAYVVQHPEFLEKLPQGRPDYLLPVFILAKMPPGVVGLIFIAIMASSDVFP
;
A
#
# COMPACT_ATOMS: atom_id res chain seq x y z
N MET A 1 -13.22 3.97 25.53
CA MET A 1 -11.98 4.73 25.30
C MET A 1 -12.00 5.07 23.83
N ILE A 2 -12.12 6.35 23.48
CA ILE A 2 -12.47 6.75 22.10
C ILE A 2 -11.19 7.08 21.30
N SER A 3 -10.07 7.37 21.97
CA SER A 3 -8.80 7.72 21.32
C SER A 3 -7.56 7.29 22.12
N VAL A 4 -6.47 6.95 21.42
CA VAL A 4 -5.13 6.66 21.98
C VAL A 4 -4.63 7.84 22.82
N TYR A 5 -4.96 9.06 22.42
CA TYR A 5 -4.51 10.25 23.13
C TYR A 5 -5.23 10.45 24.48
N GLU A 6 -6.41 9.86 24.67
CA GLU A 6 -7.10 9.82 25.97
C GLU A 6 -6.35 8.90 26.97
N PHE A 7 -5.70 7.84 26.47
CA PHE A 7 -4.80 7.03 27.29
C PHE A 7 -3.55 7.81 27.69
N LEU A 8 -2.96 8.59 26.76
CA LEU A 8 -1.80 9.43 27.07
C LEU A 8 -2.11 10.51 28.10
N GLU A 9 -3.30 11.10 28.06
CA GLU A 9 -3.76 12.04 29.10
C GLU A 9 -3.82 11.40 30.49
N ARG A 10 -4.35 10.17 30.58
CA ARG A 10 -4.41 9.42 31.85
C ARG A 10 -3.02 9.03 32.37
N ARG A 11 -2.04 8.84 31.48
CA ARG A 11 -0.69 8.38 31.83
C ARG A 11 0.29 9.52 32.11
N TYR A 12 0.12 10.66 31.44
CA TYR A 12 0.96 11.85 31.53
C TYR A 12 0.12 13.04 31.98
N ASP A 13 -0.45 13.79 31.03
CA ASP A 13 -1.20 15.02 31.29
C ASP A 13 -1.97 15.48 30.02
N GLU A 14 -2.90 16.42 30.21
CA GLU A 14 -3.72 17.00 29.14
C GLU A 14 -2.90 17.70 28.05
N LYS A 15 -1.78 18.34 28.39
CA LYS A 15 -0.96 19.06 27.39
C LYS A 15 -0.30 18.08 26.44
N THR A 16 0.19 16.95 26.95
CA THR A 16 0.75 15.87 26.12
C THR A 16 -0.28 15.32 25.13
N ARG A 17 -1.54 15.14 25.56
CA ARG A 17 -2.66 14.75 24.67
C ARG A 17 -2.87 15.77 23.56
N ILE A 18 -2.96 17.05 23.89
CA ILE A 18 -3.24 18.12 22.91
C ILE A 18 -2.10 18.21 21.88
N VAL A 19 -0.84 18.20 22.34
CA VAL A 19 0.33 18.29 21.43
C VAL A 19 0.37 17.10 20.48
N MET A 20 0.25 15.87 20.99
CA MET A 20 0.29 14.67 20.15
C MET A 20 -0.89 14.60 19.17
N SER A 21 -2.10 14.95 19.63
CA SER A 21 -3.29 14.99 18.76
C SER A 21 -3.13 16.02 17.64
N LEU A 22 -2.58 17.20 17.95
CA LEU A 22 -2.39 18.27 16.98
C LEU A 22 -1.30 17.92 15.96
N VAL A 23 -0.17 17.35 16.40
CA VAL A 23 0.88 16.86 15.49
C VAL A 23 0.33 15.79 14.55
N PHE A 24 -0.44 14.84 15.08
CA PHE A 24 -1.08 13.81 14.26
C PHE A 24 -2.07 14.40 13.25
N GLN A 25 -2.97 15.28 13.69
CA GLN A 25 -3.95 15.91 12.79
C GLN A 25 -3.29 16.74 11.69
N VAL A 26 -2.24 17.51 12.00
CA VAL A 26 -1.51 18.29 11.00
C VAL A 26 -0.79 17.36 10.02
N SER A 27 -0.11 16.33 10.51
CA SER A 27 0.57 15.33 9.66
C SER A 27 -0.41 14.63 8.73
N ARG A 28 -1.56 14.18 9.25
CA ARG A 28 -2.63 13.57 8.45
C ARG A 28 -3.27 14.54 7.45
N GLY A 29 -3.52 15.79 7.85
CA GLY A 29 -4.07 16.81 6.97
C GLY A 29 -3.15 17.11 5.79
N LEU A 30 -1.85 17.23 6.03
CA LEU A 30 -0.84 17.42 4.98
C LEU A 30 -0.77 16.22 4.03
N ALA A 31 -0.70 15.00 4.59
CA ALA A 31 -0.69 13.78 3.78
C ALA A 31 -1.94 13.67 2.90
N THR A 32 -3.12 13.92 3.46
CA THR A 32 -4.40 13.92 2.73
C THR A 32 -4.41 14.97 1.62
N GLY A 33 -3.90 16.18 1.90
CA GLY A 33 -3.81 17.25 0.90
C GLY A 33 -2.97 16.87 -0.31
N VAL A 34 -1.82 16.21 -0.09
CA VAL A 34 -0.96 15.70 -1.17
C VAL A 34 -1.71 14.65 -2.00
N THR A 35 -2.47 13.78 -1.34
CA THR A 35 -3.24 12.73 -2.00
C THR A 35 -4.38 13.28 -2.85
N ILE A 36 -5.21 14.19 -2.32
CA ILE A 36 -6.27 14.87 -3.07
C ILE A 36 -5.67 15.61 -4.28
N TYR A 37 -4.52 16.26 -4.09
CA TYR A 37 -3.83 16.95 -5.17
C TYR A 37 -3.40 15.99 -6.30
N ALA A 38 -2.85 14.83 -5.95
CA ALA A 38 -2.47 13.81 -6.94
C ALA A 38 -3.68 13.28 -7.72
N ALA A 39 -4.78 12.95 -7.05
CA ALA A 39 -6.02 12.52 -7.69
C ALA A 39 -6.61 13.62 -8.59
N ALA A 40 -6.57 14.88 -8.13
CA ALA A 40 -7.05 16.03 -8.88
C ALA A 40 -6.25 16.27 -10.17
N ILE A 41 -4.94 16.00 -10.19
CA ILE A 41 -4.15 16.08 -11.42
C ILE A 41 -4.68 15.09 -12.46
N VAL A 42 -4.86 13.83 -12.07
CA VAL A 42 -5.32 12.76 -12.98
C VAL A 42 -6.70 13.12 -13.56
N LEU A 43 -7.62 13.55 -12.70
CA LEU A 43 -8.97 13.90 -13.13
C LEU A 43 -9.01 15.19 -13.97
N SER A 44 -8.20 16.20 -13.60
CA SER A 44 -8.04 17.46 -14.35
C SER A 44 -7.58 17.21 -15.78
N VAL A 45 -6.57 16.35 -15.96
CA VAL A 45 -6.05 15.98 -17.28
C VAL A 45 -7.08 15.20 -18.09
N THR A 46 -7.83 14.31 -17.43
CA THR A 46 -8.82 13.45 -18.10
C THR A 46 -10.05 14.23 -18.55
N LEU A 47 -10.57 15.11 -17.69
CA LEU A 47 -11.77 15.89 -17.95
C LEU A 47 -11.50 17.25 -18.61
N GLN A 48 -10.23 17.66 -18.73
CA GLN A 48 -9.81 18.96 -19.26
C GLN A 48 -10.43 20.14 -18.48
N ILE A 49 -10.54 20.00 -17.16
CA ILE A 49 -11.10 21.01 -16.23
C ILE A 49 -9.95 21.66 -15.46
N PRO A 50 -9.99 22.97 -15.15
CA PRO A 50 -8.99 23.62 -14.32
C PRO A 50 -8.74 22.89 -13.00
N LEU A 51 -7.46 22.67 -12.66
CA LEU A 51 -7.05 21.91 -11.47
C LEU A 51 -7.68 22.43 -10.18
N SER A 52 -7.81 23.75 -10.02
CA SER A 52 -8.44 24.37 -8.85
C SER A 52 -9.90 23.93 -8.65
N ILE A 53 -10.66 23.82 -9.75
CA ILE A 53 -12.05 23.36 -9.72
C ILE A 53 -12.09 21.87 -9.39
N THR A 54 -11.19 21.08 -9.99
CA THR A 54 -11.10 19.64 -9.75
C THR A 54 -10.75 19.32 -8.29
N ILE A 55 -9.83 20.06 -7.67
CA ILE A 55 -9.50 19.93 -6.24
C ILE A 55 -10.73 20.19 -5.38
N LEU A 56 -11.47 21.27 -5.66
CA LEU A 56 -12.68 21.60 -4.91
C LEU A 56 -13.78 20.54 -5.08
N LEU A 57 -13.94 20.01 -6.29
CA LEU A 57 -14.92 18.96 -6.59
C LEU A 57 -14.61 17.66 -5.84
N ILE A 58 -13.37 17.17 -5.94
CA ILE A 58 -12.93 15.96 -5.24
C ILE A 58 -13.06 16.16 -3.73
N GLY A 59 -12.56 17.28 -3.20
CA GLY A 59 -12.67 17.58 -1.77
C GLY A 59 -14.11 17.65 -1.27
N ALA A 60 -15.02 18.26 -2.04
CA ALA A 60 -16.44 18.31 -1.69
C ALA A 60 -17.10 16.93 -1.71
N VAL A 61 -16.82 16.11 -2.72
CA VAL A 61 -17.34 14.74 -2.83
C VAL A 61 -16.82 13.88 -1.69
N ALA A 62 -15.53 13.95 -1.38
CA ALA A 62 -14.93 13.25 -0.24
C ALA A 62 -15.60 13.66 1.07
N VAL A 63 -15.69 14.97 1.38
CA VAL A 63 -16.37 15.43 2.61
C VAL A 63 -17.81 14.91 2.69
N VAL A 64 -18.56 14.95 1.58
CA VAL A 64 -19.93 14.42 1.54
C VAL A 64 -19.94 12.90 1.79
N TYR A 65 -19.07 12.15 1.15
CA TYR A 65 -18.97 10.69 1.31
C TYR A 65 -18.66 10.31 2.76
N GLU A 66 -17.67 10.93 3.40
CA GLU A 66 -17.27 10.66 4.78
C GLU A 66 -18.36 11.05 5.78
N LEU A 67 -19.06 12.17 5.54
CA LEU A 67 -20.16 12.62 6.39
C LEU A 67 -21.33 11.62 6.42
N PHE A 68 -21.62 10.97 5.29
CA PHE A 68 -22.72 10.02 5.18
C PHE A 68 -22.32 8.55 5.42
N GLY A 69 -21.09 8.17 5.08
CA GLY A 69 -20.62 6.79 5.14
C GLY A 69 -20.12 6.39 6.52
N GLY A 70 -19.36 7.27 7.18
CA GLY A 70 -18.65 6.95 8.42
C GLY A 70 -17.69 5.76 8.30
N ILE A 71 -17.03 5.43 9.41
CA ILE A 71 -15.98 4.40 9.48
C ILE A 71 -16.41 3.02 8.92
N HIS A 72 -17.70 2.67 9.03
CA HIS A 72 -18.17 1.39 8.53
C HIS A 72 -18.10 1.29 7.00
N VAL A 73 -18.49 2.36 6.29
CA VAL A 73 -18.43 2.38 4.83
C VAL A 73 -16.98 2.34 4.35
N ASP A 74 -16.09 3.06 5.02
CA ASP A 74 -14.65 3.06 4.73
C ASP A 74 -14.07 1.64 4.84
N ILE A 75 -14.34 0.94 5.95
CA ILE A 75 -13.87 -0.44 6.17
C ILE A 75 -14.37 -1.40 5.07
N VAL A 76 -15.63 -1.27 4.64
CA VAL A 76 -16.18 -2.11 3.56
C VAL A 76 -15.49 -1.79 2.23
N SER A 77 -15.28 -0.52 1.92
CA SER A 77 -14.60 -0.11 0.69
C SER A 77 -13.15 -0.59 0.65
N ASP A 78 -12.41 -0.48 1.76
CA ASP A 78 -11.05 -1.02 1.94
C ASP A 78 -11.02 -2.52 1.67
N THR A 79 -12.01 -3.25 2.19
CA THR A 79 -12.10 -4.71 2.05
C THR A 79 -12.31 -5.10 0.59
N ILE A 80 -13.23 -4.44 -0.11
CA ILE A 80 -13.50 -4.68 -1.54
C ILE A 80 -12.26 -4.37 -2.36
N GLN A 81 -11.62 -3.22 -2.11
CA GLN A 81 -10.41 -2.81 -2.82
C GLN A 81 -9.26 -3.80 -2.60
N MET A 82 -9.03 -4.25 -1.37
CA MET A 82 -8.00 -5.24 -1.06
C MET A 82 -8.22 -6.53 -1.85
N ILE A 83 -9.46 -7.02 -1.93
CA ILE A 83 -9.81 -8.22 -2.72
C ILE A 83 -9.50 -7.98 -4.19
N VAL A 84 -9.89 -6.82 -4.73
CA VAL A 84 -9.66 -6.48 -6.13
C VAL A 84 -8.17 -6.41 -6.45
N ILE A 85 -7.37 -5.70 -5.65
CA ILE A 85 -5.92 -5.60 -5.84
C ILE A 85 -5.28 -6.98 -5.76
N PHE A 86 -5.66 -7.78 -4.76
CA PHE A 86 -5.13 -9.12 -4.59
C PHE A 86 -5.43 -10.02 -5.78
N LEU A 87 -6.67 -10.03 -6.27
CA LEU A 87 -7.03 -10.76 -7.49
C LEU A 87 -6.27 -10.23 -8.72
N GLY A 88 -6.10 -8.92 -8.84
CA GLY A 88 -5.31 -8.29 -9.89
C GLY A 88 -3.86 -8.77 -9.90
N ILE A 89 -3.22 -8.88 -8.72
CA ILE A 89 -1.87 -9.42 -8.57
C ILE A 89 -1.81 -10.88 -9.00
N ILE A 90 -2.75 -11.71 -8.56
CA ILE A 90 -2.77 -13.14 -8.92
C ILE A 90 -2.97 -13.32 -10.42
N ILE A 91 -3.94 -12.63 -11.03
CA ILE A 91 -4.18 -12.70 -12.48
C ILE A 91 -2.94 -12.22 -13.24
N THR A 92 -2.34 -11.11 -12.81
CA THR A 92 -1.11 -10.58 -13.43
C THR A 92 0.07 -11.51 -13.30
N GLY A 93 0.25 -12.12 -12.13
CA GLY A 93 1.27 -13.13 -11.90
C GLY A 93 1.07 -14.34 -12.81
N LEU A 94 -0.15 -14.88 -12.93
CA LEU A 94 -0.44 -16.05 -13.75
C LEU A 94 -0.21 -15.79 -15.25
N VAL A 95 -0.66 -14.63 -15.75
CA VAL A 95 -0.43 -14.24 -17.15
C VAL A 95 1.06 -14.02 -17.41
N GLY A 96 1.75 -13.29 -16.54
CA GLY A 96 3.19 -13.08 -16.65
C GLY A 96 3.98 -14.38 -16.63
N LEU A 97 3.62 -15.30 -15.73
CA LEU A 97 4.23 -16.63 -15.62
C LEU A 97 4.02 -17.46 -16.89
N HIS A 98 2.83 -17.41 -17.48
CA HIS A 98 2.54 -18.07 -18.74
C HIS A 98 3.38 -17.49 -19.89
N LEU A 99 3.54 -16.17 -19.95
CA LEU A 99 4.31 -15.49 -20.98
C LEU A 99 5.81 -15.82 -20.93
N ILE A 100 6.38 -15.99 -19.73
CA ILE A 100 7.81 -16.32 -19.57
C ILE A 100 8.13 -17.81 -19.76
N GLY A 101 7.11 -18.68 -19.86
CA GLY A 101 7.29 -20.13 -20.02
C GLY A 101 7.23 -20.95 -18.73
N GLY A 102 6.84 -20.35 -17.59
CA GLY A 102 6.67 -21.02 -16.31
C GLY A 102 7.75 -20.71 -15.27
N TRP A 103 7.67 -21.38 -14.12
CA TRP A 103 8.57 -21.15 -12.97
C TRP A 103 10.03 -21.53 -13.27
N SER A 104 10.26 -22.53 -14.13
CA SER A 104 11.62 -22.96 -14.53
C SER A 104 12.40 -21.84 -15.20
N SER A 105 11.70 -21.00 -15.98
CA SER A 105 12.32 -19.88 -16.68
C SER A 105 12.86 -18.82 -15.70
N ILE A 106 12.22 -18.64 -14.54
CA ILE A 106 12.68 -17.67 -13.54
C ILE A 106 14.07 -18.05 -13.00
N SER A 107 14.31 -19.33 -12.70
CA SER A 107 15.62 -19.80 -12.24
C SER A 107 16.73 -19.72 -13.29
N GLU A 108 16.36 -19.69 -14.57
CA GLU A 108 17.32 -19.59 -15.68
C GLU A 108 17.64 -18.13 -16.03
N LEU A 109 16.67 -17.22 -15.85
CA LEU A 109 16.77 -15.82 -16.30
C LEU A 109 17.19 -14.85 -15.20
N ILE A 110 16.94 -15.20 -13.94
CA ILE A 110 17.25 -14.35 -12.79
C ILE A 110 18.49 -14.87 -12.09
N ASP A 111 19.43 -13.96 -11.83
CA ASP A 111 20.61 -14.24 -11.03
C ASP A 111 20.21 -14.87 -9.68
N PRO A 112 20.77 -16.04 -9.32
CA PRO A 112 20.52 -16.70 -8.04
C PRO A 112 20.70 -15.78 -6.82
N ALA A 113 21.58 -14.77 -6.90
CA ALA A 113 21.76 -13.78 -5.85
C ALA A 113 20.48 -12.96 -5.58
N ARG A 114 19.64 -12.73 -6.59
CA ARG A 114 18.35 -12.00 -6.44
C ARG A 114 17.22 -12.89 -5.92
N LEU A 115 17.43 -14.21 -5.84
CA LEU A 115 16.50 -15.16 -5.24
C LEU A 115 16.75 -15.35 -3.74
N VAL A 116 17.82 -14.75 -3.19
CA VAL A 116 18.10 -14.75 -1.77
C VAL A 116 17.11 -13.83 -1.07
N ALA A 117 16.08 -14.43 -0.46
CA ALA A 117 15.03 -13.70 0.23
C ALA A 117 15.48 -13.11 1.58
N VAL A 118 16.48 -13.72 2.22
CA VAL A 118 16.98 -13.29 3.54
C VAL A 118 18.49 -13.40 3.58
N ASP A 119 19.14 -12.26 3.78
CA ASP A 119 20.58 -12.18 3.99
C ASP A 119 20.88 -11.86 5.47
N PHE A 120 21.46 -12.84 6.18
CA PHE A 120 21.87 -12.68 7.58
C PHE A 120 23.28 -12.10 7.74
N SER A 121 24.04 -11.96 6.66
CA SER A 121 25.43 -11.49 6.70
C SER A 121 25.54 -9.97 6.82
N ALA A 122 24.53 -9.25 6.34
CA ALA A 122 24.39 -7.81 6.47
C ALA A 122 23.81 -7.43 7.84
N HIS A 123 24.58 -6.67 8.62
CA HIS A 123 24.19 -6.14 9.92
C HIS A 123 23.62 -4.71 9.84
N GLY A 124 23.82 -4.01 8.73
CA GLY A 124 23.32 -2.64 8.46
C GLY A 124 23.90 -1.57 9.37
N LEU A 125 25.05 -1.83 9.98
CA LEU A 125 25.76 -0.88 10.84
C LEU A 125 27.10 -0.53 10.19
N GLY A 126 27.06 0.32 9.17
CA GLY A 126 28.27 0.80 8.46
C GLY A 126 28.80 -0.14 7.37
N ASP A 127 28.08 -1.21 7.04
CA ASP A 127 28.34 -2.13 5.92
C ASP A 127 27.66 -1.71 4.61
N SER A 128 26.90 -0.59 4.62
CA SER A 128 26.11 -0.08 3.47
C SER A 128 25.06 -1.06 2.94
N GLN A 129 24.69 -2.07 3.73
CA GLN A 129 23.71 -3.09 3.38
C GLN A 129 22.42 -2.88 4.18
N ASP A 130 21.64 -1.89 3.76
CA ASP A 130 20.42 -1.46 4.46
C ASP A 130 19.25 -2.46 4.34
N PHE A 131 19.36 -3.45 3.44
CA PHE A 131 18.33 -4.45 3.16
C PHE A 131 18.68 -5.86 3.69
N GLY A 132 19.61 -5.95 4.64
CA GLY A 132 19.88 -7.19 5.39
C GLY A 132 18.78 -7.58 6.38
N PHE A 133 18.84 -8.81 6.90
CA PHE A 133 17.87 -9.31 7.88
C PHE A 133 17.77 -8.42 9.12
N TRP A 134 18.88 -8.01 9.72
CA TRP A 134 18.88 -7.28 10.99
C TRP A 134 18.27 -5.87 10.86
N PRO A 135 18.64 -5.04 9.87
CA PRO A 135 17.99 -3.75 9.63
C PRO A 135 16.49 -3.87 9.37
N LEU A 136 16.08 -4.83 8.52
CA LEU A 136 14.67 -5.06 8.22
C LEU A 136 13.89 -5.58 9.43
N PHE A 137 14.49 -6.45 10.24
CA PHE A 137 13.85 -7.00 11.43
C PHE A 137 13.62 -5.91 12.48
N PHE A 138 14.66 -5.18 12.88
CA PHE A 138 14.52 -4.13 13.89
C PHE A 138 13.74 -2.93 13.36
N GLY A 139 14.04 -2.47 12.14
CA GLY A 139 13.32 -1.38 11.50
C GLY A 139 11.83 -1.70 11.31
N GLY A 140 11.52 -2.91 10.81
CA GLY A 140 10.16 -3.40 10.69
C GLY A 140 9.45 -3.52 12.04
N PHE A 141 10.13 -4.04 13.07
CA PHE A 141 9.56 -4.13 14.42
C PHE A 141 9.12 -2.77 14.96
N PHE A 142 10.00 -1.76 14.91
CA PHE A 142 9.65 -0.41 15.38
C PHE A 142 8.60 0.27 14.50
N LEU A 143 8.67 0.08 13.19
CA LEU A 143 7.68 0.61 12.25
C LEU A 143 6.29 0.05 12.55
N TYR A 144 6.17 -1.27 12.71
CA TYR A 144 4.88 -1.91 13.00
C TYR A 144 4.40 -1.65 14.42
N ALA A 145 5.29 -1.61 15.42
CA ALA A 145 4.92 -1.22 16.77
C ALA A 145 4.35 0.22 16.81
N SER A 146 4.96 1.14 16.07
CA SER A 146 4.44 2.50 15.92
C SER A 146 3.11 2.52 15.16
N TYR A 147 3.00 1.73 14.08
CA TYR A 147 1.79 1.66 13.27
C TYR A 147 0.58 1.14 14.05
N TYR A 148 0.68 0.00 14.73
CA TYR A 148 -0.45 -0.55 15.49
C TYR A 148 -0.64 0.11 16.86
N GLY A 149 0.42 0.70 17.45
CA GLY A 149 0.37 1.26 18.80
C GLY A 149 0.11 2.78 18.87
N CYS A 150 0.55 3.52 17.86
CA CYS A 150 0.55 4.99 17.87
C CYS A 150 -0.27 5.62 16.73
N ASP A 151 -0.63 4.85 15.69
CA ASP A 151 -1.52 5.35 14.63
C ASP A 151 -2.97 5.32 15.10
N GLN A 152 -3.58 6.49 15.17
CA GLN A 152 -4.92 6.65 15.71
C GLN A 152 -5.97 5.91 14.87
N SER A 153 -5.81 5.84 13.55
CA SER A 153 -6.79 5.20 12.68
C SER A 153 -6.78 3.68 12.84
N GLN A 154 -5.59 3.09 12.99
CA GLN A 154 -5.45 1.66 13.28
C GLN A 154 -6.00 1.30 14.65
N VAL A 155 -5.64 2.08 15.68
CA VAL A 155 -6.14 1.82 17.02
C VAL A 155 -7.65 2.02 17.10
N GLN A 156 -8.24 2.98 16.36
CA GLN A 156 -9.69 3.12 16.29
C GLN A 156 -10.40 1.90 15.69
N ARG A 157 -9.84 1.29 14.64
CA ARG A 157 -10.35 0.04 14.07
C ARG A 157 -10.28 -1.10 15.10
N GLU A 158 -9.18 -1.19 15.84
CA GLU A 158 -9.02 -2.21 16.90
C GLU A 158 -9.97 -2.00 18.09
N LEU A 159 -10.19 -0.75 18.50
CA LEU A 159 -11.13 -0.38 19.58
C LEU A 159 -12.60 -0.54 19.18
N SER A 160 -12.89 -0.59 17.87
CA SER A 160 -14.23 -0.87 17.35
C SER A 160 -14.58 -2.36 17.38
N ALA A 161 -13.64 -3.25 17.73
CA ALA A 161 -13.89 -4.67 17.88
C ALA A 161 -14.84 -4.97 19.06
N SER A 162 -15.71 -5.96 18.90
CA SER A 162 -16.78 -6.26 19.87
C SER A 162 -16.25 -6.69 21.24
N ASN A 163 -15.06 -7.28 21.29
CA ASN A 163 -14.41 -7.75 22.53
C ASN A 163 -12.89 -7.93 22.35
N LEU A 164 -12.16 -8.07 23.46
CA LEU A 164 -10.71 -8.25 23.46
C LEU A 164 -10.25 -9.50 22.69
N LYS A 165 -11.06 -10.57 22.67
CA LYS A 165 -10.73 -11.80 21.95
C LYS A 165 -10.78 -11.56 20.43
N GLU A 166 -11.80 -10.85 19.94
CA GLU A 166 -11.93 -10.46 18.54
C GLU A 166 -10.83 -9.49 18.11
N CYS A 167 -10.47 -8.51 18.96
CA CYS A 167 -9.33 -7.62 18.71
C CYS A 167 -8.02 -8.41 18.52
N LYS A 168 -7.69 -9.32 19.45
CA LYS A 168 -6.51 -10.19 19.34
C LYS A 168 -6.54 -11.09 18.11
N LEU A 169 -7.71 -11.63 17.79
CA LEU A 169 -7.89 -12.50 16.64
C LEU A 169 -7.74 -11.71 15.32
N SER A 170 -8.26 -10.48 15.27
CA SER A 170 -8.08 -9.56 14.13
C SER A 170 -6.62 -9.24 13.88
N LEU A 171 -5.85 -8.92 14.93
CA LEU A 171 -4.40 -8.69 14.84
C LEU A 171 -3.65 -9.93 14.33
N LEU A 172 -4.01 -11.12 14.81
CA LEU A 172 -3.39 -12.38 14.39
C LEU A 172 -3.70 -12.69 12.92
N PHE A 173 -4.96 -12.51 12.50
CA PHE A 173 -5.33 -12.64 11.09
C PHE A 173 -4.64 -11.61 10.21
N ASN A 174 -4.52 -10.37 10.67
CA ASN A 174 -3.82 -9.32 9.93
C ASN A 174 -2.37 -9.72 9.67
N GLY A 175 -1.63 -10.15 10.70
CA GLY A 175 -0.27 -10.66 10.53
C GLY A 175 -0.17 -11.88 9.62
N PHE A 176 -1.10 -12.83 9.78
CA PHE A 176 -1.10 -14.07 9.00
C PHE A 176 -1.40 -13.84 7.51
N PHE A 177 -2.40 -13.02 7.17
CA PHE A 177 -2.77 -12.74 5.77
C PHE A 177 -1.83 -11.75 5.09
N ARG A 178 -1.17 -10.88 5.85
CA ARG A 178 -0.18 -9.96 5.30
C ARG A 178 1.01 -10.69 4.67
N PHE A 179 1.45 -11.80 5.26
CA PHE A 179 2.60 -12.55 4.75
C PHE A 179 2.38 -13.12 3.33
N PRO A 180 1.30 -13.88 3.03
CA PRO A 180 0.99 -14.33 1.67
C PRO A 180 0.82 -13.19 0.66
N ILE A 181 0.23 -12.07 1.06
CA ILE A 181 0.04 -10.91 0.19
C ILE A 181 1.40 -10.32 -0.21
N VAL A 182 2.29 -10.10 0.77
CA VAL A 182 3.66 -9.59 0.51
C VAL A 182 4.43 -10.57 -0.36
N LEU A 183 4.32 -11.88 -0.10
CA LEU A 183 4.96 -12.90 -0.93
C LEU A 183 4.46 -12.86 -2.38
N ALA A 184 3.16 -12.64 -2.60
CA ALA A 184 2.58 -12.50 -3.93
C ALA A 184 3.14 -11.27 -4.67
N TYR A 185 3.33 -10.13 -3.99
CA TYR A 185 4.01 -8.96 -4.56
C TYR A 185 5.46 -9.27 -4.95
N CYS A 186 6.22 -9.94 -4.09
CA CYS A 186 7.60 -10.33 -4.40
C CYS A 186 7.67 -11.29 -5.59
N ALA A 187 6.79 -12.30 -5.62
CA ALA A 187 6.71 -13.25 -6.73
C ALA A 187 6.36 -12.56 -8.05
N LEU A 188 5.41 -11.63 -8.03
CA LEU A 188 5.07 -10.81 -9.20
C LEU A 188 6.26 -9.98 -9.68
N GLY A 189 7.01 -9.37 -8.74
CA GLY A 189 8.25 -8.65 -9.06
C GLY A 189 9.29 -9.52 -9.76
N LEU A 190 9.48 -10.76 -9.31
CA LEU A 190 10.36 -11.73 -9.97
C LEU A 190 9.85 -12.09 -11.38
N ILE A 191 8.55 -12.39 -11.53
CA ILE A 191 7.95 -12.72 -12.83
C ILE A 191 8.15 -11.58 -13.83
N LEU A 192 7.89 -10.34 -13.42
CA LEU A 192 8.09 -9.17 -14.28
C LEU A 192 9.57 -8.92 -14.56
N GLY A 193 10.46 -9.17 -13.59
CA GLY A 193 11.90 -9.13 -13.78
C GLY A 193 12.37 -10.12 -14.86
N ALA A 194 11.91 -11.38 -14.79
CA ALA A 194 12.21 -12.39 -15.79
C ALA A 194 11.64 -12.02 -17.18
N TYR A 195 10.42 -11.46 -17.22
CA TYR A 195 9.80 -10.98 -18.46
C TYR A 195 10.63 -9.90 -19.14
N VAL A 196 11.13 -8.93 -18.37
CA VAL A 196 12.00 -7.85 -18.88
C VAL A 196 13.32 -8.38 -19.42
N VAL A 197 13.89 -9.42 -18.81
CA VAL A 197 15.13 -10.05 -19.31
C VAL A 197 14.89 -10.73 -20.66
N GLN A 198 13.73 -11.38 -20.87
CA GLN A 198 13.37 -11.97 -22.17
C GLN A 198 12.99 -10.92 -23.23
N HIS A 199 12.41 -9.80 -22.79
CA HIS A 199 11.89 -8.74 -23.65
C HIS A 199 12.51 -7.38 -23.31
N PRO A 200 13.81 -7.17 -23.63
CA PRO A 200 14.49 -5.91 -23.34
C PRO A 200 13.83 -4.70 -24.02
N GLU A 201 13.15 -4.90 -25.17
CA GLU A 201 12.35 -3.86 -25.84
C GLU A 201 11.20 -3.32 -24.97
N PHE A 202 10.77 -4.07 -23.96
CA PHE A 202 9.74 -3.62 -23.04
C PHE A 202 10.23 -2.47 -22.14
N LEU A 203 11.54 -2.38 -21.89
CA LEU A 203 12.14 -1.29 -21.11
C LEU A 203 12.02 0.06 -21.80
N GLU A 204 11.98 0.09 -23.14
CA GLU A 204 11.83 1.33 -23.91
C GLU A 204 10.45 1.97 -23.70
N LYS A 205 9.46 1.18 -23.26
CA LYS A 205 8.12 1.67 -22.92
C LYS A 205 8.03 2.27 -21.53
N LEU A 206 9.06 2.09 -20.69
CA LEU A 206 9.09 2.64 -19.35
C LEU A 206 9.59 4.09 -19.38
N PRO A 207 9.01 4.99 -18.58
CA PRO A 207 9.63 6.28 -18.30
C PRO A 207 11.05 6.05 -17.77
N GLN A 208 12.06 6.66 -18.41
CA GLN A 208 13.46 6.39 -18.10
C GLN A 208 13.75 6.54 -16.58
N GLY A 209 14.31 5.48 -16.00
CA GLY A 209 14.79 5.47 -14.61
C GLY A 209 13.73 5.20 -13.53
N ARG A 210 12.50 4.79 -13.87
CA ARG A 210 11.45 4.51 -12.87
C ARG A 210 10.95 3.06 -12.90
N PRO A 211 11.57 2.14 -12.13
CA PRO A 211 11.14 0.75 -12.06
C PRO A 211 9.70 0.56 -11.51
N ASP A 212 9.19 1.53 -10.76
CA ASP A 212 7.83 1.49 -10.18
C ASP A 212 6.71 1.45 -11.24
N TYR A 213 7.01 1.86 -12.47
CA TYR A 213 6.05 1.87 -13.58
C TYR A 213 5.97 0.53 -14.31
N LEU A 214 6.81 -0.44 -13.95
CA LEU A 214 6.86 -1.73 -14.64
C LEU A 214 5.53 -2.47 -14.57
N LEU A 215 4.93 -2.55 -13.38
CA LEU A 215 3.65 -3.23 -13.18
C LEU A 215 2.49 -2.51 -13.91
N PRO A 216 2.26 -1.20 -13.75
CA PRO A 216 1.24 -0.48 -14.50
C PRO A 216 1.37 -0.62 -16.03
N VAL A 217 2.59 -0.49 -16.56
CA VAL A 217 2.84 -0.58 -18.02
C VAL A 217 2.61 -2.00 -18.52
N PHE A 218 2.98 -3.02 -17.72
CA PHE A 218 2.70 -4.42 -18.05
C PHE A 218 1.20 -4.72 -18.08
N ILE A 219 0.46 -4.27 -17.09
CA ILE A 219 -1.00 -4.42 -17.04
C ILE A 219 -1.64 -3.78 -18.28
N LEU A 220 -1.27 -2.53 -18.60
CA LEU A 220 -1.81 -1.84 -19.78
C LEU A 220 -1.49 -2.54 -21.11
N ALA A 221 -0.30 -3.14 -21.22
CA ALA A 221 0.15 -3.76 -22.47
C ALA A 221 -0.35 -5.19 -22.69
N LYS A 222 -0.61 -5.94 -21.62
CA LYS A 222 -0.84 -7.39 -21.68
C LYS A 222 -2.17 -7.87 -21.13
N MET A 223 -2.93 -7.01 -20.43
CA MET A 223 -4.22 -7.39 -19.87
C MET A 223 -5.41 -6.96 -20.74
N PRO A 224 -6.51 -7.72 -20.70
CA PRO A 224 -7.75 -7.30 -21.36
C PRO A 224 -8.29 -6.01 -20.71
N PRO A 225 -8.96 -5.13 -21.48
CA PRO A 225 -9.38 -3.81 -21.00
C PRO A 225 -10.23 -3.84 -19.71
N GLY A 226 -11.04 -4.88 -19.50
CA GLY A 226 -11.84 -5.02 -18.29
C GLY A 226 -11.01 -5.21 -17.00
N VAL A 227 -9.91 -5.97 -17.07
CA VAL A 227 -9.01 -6.18 -15.92
C VAL A 227 -8.17 -4.94 -15.67
N VAL A 228 -7.73 -4.26 -16.73
CA VAL A 228 -7.02 -2.98 -16.65
C VAL A 228 -7.87 -1.94 -15.93
N GLY A 229 -9.12 -1.74 -16.36
CA GLY A 229 -10.02 -0.76 -15.74
C GLY A 229 -10.27 -1.08 -14.27
N LEU A 230 -10.47 -2.35 -13.93
CA LEU A 230 -10.76 -2.79 -12.58
C LEU A 230 -9.56 -2.62 -11.62
N ILE A 231 -8.34 -2.90 -12.09
CA ILE A 231 -7.11 -2.63 -11.30
C ILE A 231 -6.85 -1.13 -11.20
N PHE A 232 -7.06 -0.36 -12.28
CA PHE A 232 -6.86 1.08 -12.27
C PHE A 232 -7.82 1.77 -11.29
N ILE A 233 -9.09 1.39 -11.31
CA ILE A 233 -10.09 1.85 -10.33
C ILE A 233 -9.67 1.49 -8.91
N ALA A 234 -9.15 0.29 -8.67
CA ALA A 234 -8.72 -0.10 -7.33
C ALA A 234 -7.45 0.65 -6.85
N ILE A 235 -6.55 1.01 -7.76
CA ILE A 235 -5.40 1.88 -7.44
C ILE A 235 -5.88 3.31 -7.16
N MET A 236 -6.82 3.83 -7.94
CA MET A 236 -7.41 5.15 -7.68
C MET A 236 -8.16 5.16 -6.34
N ALA A 237 -8.98 4.13 -6.08
CA ALA A 237 -9.63 3.94 -4.80
C ALA A 237 -8.59 3.82 -3.68
N SER A 238 -7.43 3.18 -3.89
CA SER A 238 -6.36 3.13 -2.88
C SER A 238 -5.68 4.47 -2.62
N SER A 239 -5.82 5.39 -3.57
CA SER A 239 -5.46 6.80 -3.39
C SER A 239 -6.49 7.50 -2.50
N ASP A 240 -7.76 7.13 -2.61
CA ASP A 240 -8.85 7.62 -1.75
C ASP A 240 -8.86 6.96 -0.36
N VAL A 241 -8.15 5.84 -0.16
CA VAL A 241 -8.07 5.15 1.13
C VAL A 241 -7.11 5.88 2.08
N PHE A 242 -7.73 6.75 2.87
CA PHE A 242 -7.26 7.16 4.18
C PHE A 242 -6.79 5.94 5.01
N PRO A 243 -5.55 5.94 5.55
CA PRO A 243 -5.26 5.14 6.73
C PRO A 243 -6.01 5.69 7.94
#